data_AF-A0A1I0AJP5-F1
#
_entry.id   AF-A0A1I0AJP5-F1
#
_cell.length_a   1.000
_cell.length_b   1.000
_cell.length_c   1.000
_cell.angle_alpha   90.00
_cell.angle_beta   90.00
_cell.angle_gamma   90.00
#
_symmetry.space_group_name_H-M   'P 1'
#
loop_
_entity.id
_entity.type
_entity.pdbx_description
1 polymer ?
#
loop_
_entity_poly.entity_id
_entity_poly.type
_entity_poly.pdbx_seq_one_letter_code
_entity_poly.pdbx_strand_id
1 'polypeptide(L)'
;MQKSSFQNKVQSFGRFLSGMVMPNIGAFIAWGLITAFFIPTGWVPNEGLASLVGPMITYMLPLLIAFSGGKLVAGIRGGVVGVVATMGVIVGSDIPMFIGAMIMGPFGGWTIKHVDRAFEGKIKSGFEMLVNNFSAGIMGGVTGSFSLSDYWANCCRTK
;
A
#
# COMPACT_ATOMS: atom_id res chain seq x y z
N MET A 1 -30.13 -16.22 -11.41
CA MET A 1 -29.01 -16.45 -12.35
C MET A 1 -27.82 -17.05 -11.58
N GLN A 2 -27.54 -18.33 -11.79
CA GLN A 2 -26.37 -19.02 -11.22
C GLN A 2 -25.15 -18.64 -12.08
N LYS A 3 -24.43 -17.57 -11.71
CA LYS A 3 -23.15 -17.20 -12.35
C LYS A 3 -22.13 -18.32 -12.13
N SER A 4 -21.30 -18.60 -13.14
CA SER A 4 -20.29 -19.66 -13.05
C SER A 4 -19.33 -19.41 -11.88
N SER A 5 -18.78 -20.46 -11.27
CA SER A 5 -17.89 -20.33 -10.09
C SER A 5 -16.68 -19.43 -10.37
N PHE A 6 -16.22 -19.40 -11.63
CA PHE A 6 -15.16 -18.53 -12.10
C PHE A 6 -15.58 -17.05 -12.14
N GLN A 7 -16.77 -16.74 -12.67
CA GLN A 7 -17.29 -15.36 -12.70
C GLN A 7 -17.44 -14.78 -11.29
N ASN A 8 -17.85 -15.59 -10.32
CA ASN A 8 -17.97 -15.15 -8.93
C ASN A 8 -16.62 -14.78 -8.31
N LYS A 9 -15.55 -15.55 -8.59
CA LYS A 9 -14.18 -15.25 -8.11
C LYS A 9 -13.61 -13.98 -8.72
N VAL A 10 -13.80 -13.77 -10.03
CA VAL A 10 -13.38 -12.53 -10.70
C VAL A 10 -14.15 -11.34 -10.13
N GLN A 11 -15.45 -11.50 -9.88
CA GLN A 11 -16.28 -10.43 -9.32
C GLN A 11 -15.90 -10.12 -7.86
N SER A 12 -15.54 -11.12 -7.05
CA SER A 12 -15.06 -10.89 -5.68
C SER A 12 -13.69 -10.22 -5.65
N PHE A 13 -12.79 -10.58 -6.57
CA PHE A 13 -11.48 -9.94 -6.69
C PHE A 13 -11.61 -8.46 -7.11
N GLY A 14 -12.49 -8.17 -8.09
CA GLY A 14 -12.80 -6.79 -8.47
C GLY A 14 -13.37 -5.96 -7.31
N ARG A 15 -14.29 -6.54 -6.52
CA ARG A 15 -14.82 -5.88 -5.30
C ARG A 15 -13.73 -5.60 -4.27
N PHE A 16 -12.77 -6.52 -4.11
CA PHE A 16 -11.65 -6.35 -3.20
C PHE A 16 -10.74 -5.19 -3.64
N LEU A 17 -10.35 -5.15 -4.92
CA LEU A 17 -9.55 -4.05 -5.47
C LEU A 17 -10.27 -2.70 -5.36
N SER A 18 -11.56 -2.65 -5.70
CA SER A 18 -12.37 -1.45 -5.50
C SER A 18 -12.42 -1.02 -4.04
N GLY A 19 -12.46 -1.97 -3.10
CA GLY A 19 -12.40 -1.72 -1.66
C GLY A 19 -11.09 -1.12 -1.18
N MET A 20 -10.01 -1.20 -1.96
CA MET A 20 -8.73 -0.56 -1.65
C MET A 20 -8.67 0.89 -2.13
N VAL A 21 -9.28 1.18 -3.28
CA VAL A 21 -9.20 2.50 -3.93
C VAL A 21 -10.32 3.43 -3.47
N MET A 22 -11.54 2.92 -3.32
CA MET A 22 -12.72 3.73 -3.03
C MET A 22 -12.64 4.55 -1.72
N PRO A 23 -12.13 4.02 -0.59
CA PRO A 23 -11.95 4.81 0.63
C PRO A 23 -10.98 5.98 0.48
N ASN A 24 -10.14 5.95 -0.56
CA ASN A 24 -9.09 6.91 -0.81
C ASN A 24 -9.48 7.97 -1.86
N ILE A 25 -10.71 7.97 -2.37
CA ILE A 25 -11.19 8.93 -3.39
C ILE A 25 -10.97 10.38 -2.94
N GLY A 26 -11.13 10.70 -1.65
CA GLY A 26 -10.87 12.04 -1.14
C GLY A 26 -9.43 12.52 -1.36
N ALA A 27 -8.44 11.62 -1.25
CA ALA A 27 -7.04 11.93 -1.50
C ALA A 27 -6.76 12.19 -2.99
N PHE A 28 -7.41 11.43 -3.89
CA PHE A 28 -7.34 11.67 -5.33
C PHE A 28 -7.96 13.03 -5.71
N ILE A 29 -9.09 13.40 -5.10
CA ILE A 29 -9.72 14.70 -5.32
C ILE A 29 -8.80 15.83 -4.84
N ALA A 30 -8.23 15.71 -3.64
CA ALA A 30 -7.30 16.71 -3.10
C ALA A 30 -6.07 16.91 -3.99
N TRP A 31 -5.46 15.81 -4.45
CA TRP A 31 -4.36 15.85 -5.42
C TRP A 31 -4.78 16.53 -6.74
N GLY A 32 -5.95 16.19 -7.27
CA GLY A 32 -6.49 16.79 -8.50
C GLY A 32 -6.73 18.30 -8.37
N LEU A 33 -7.25 18.76 -7.23
CA LEU A 33 -7.43 20.19 -6.95
C LEU A 33 -6.10 20.92 -6.86
N ILE A 34 -5.13 20.39 -6.11
CA ILE A 34 -3.79 21.00 -6.01
C ILE A 34 -3.15 21.10 -7.39
N THR A 35 -3.30 20.05 -8.21
CA THR A 35 -2.81 20.02 -9.59
C THR A 35 -3.52 21.08 -10.45
N ALA A 36 -4.84 21.20 -10.36
CA ALA A 36 -5.59 22.16 -11.17
C ALA A 36 -5.27 23.63 -10.81
N PHE A 37 -4.97 23.92 -9.55
CA PHE A 37 -4.71 25.28 -9.10
C PHE A 37 -3.26 25.70 -9.28
N PHE A 38 -2.29 24.89 -8.84
CA PHE A 38 -0.95 25.40 -8.55
C PHE A 38 0.12 25.06 -9.58
N ILE A 39 -0.14 24.13 -10.51
CA ILE A 39 0.81 23.85 -11.60
C ILE A 39 0.98 25.06 -12.52
N PRO A 40 2.03 25.12 -13.37
CA PRO A 40 2.26 26.26 -14.26
C PRO A 40 1.09 26.60 -15.18
N THR A 41 0.31 25.59 -15.58
CA THR A 41 -0.89 25.73 -16.42
C THR A 41 -2.20 25.83 -15.61
N GLY A 42 -2.11 25.97 -14.29
CA GLY A 42 -3.24 26.02 -13.38
C GLY A 42 -3.85 27.42 -13.24
N TRP A 43 -4.94 27.52 -12.47
CA TRP A 43 -5.63 28.81 -12.26
C TRP A 43 -4.85 29.82 -11.42
N VAL A 44 -4.08 29.35 -10.43
CA VAL A 44 -3.27 30.19 -9.53
C VAL A 44 -1.87 29.55 -9.37
N PRO A 45 -0.99 29.65 -10.40
CA PRO A 45 0.29 28.97 -10.40
C PRO A 45 1.18 29.36 -9.20
N ASN A 46 1.76 28.37 -8.54
CA ASN A 46 2.69 28.57 -7.43
C ASN A 46 3.70 27.43 -7.39
N GLU A 47 4.98 27.72 -7.65
CA GLU A 47 6.03 26.70 -7.75
C GLU A 47 6.21 25.90 -6.44
N GLY A 48 6.10 26.56 -5.28
CA GLY A 48 6.23 25.91 -3.98
C GLY A 48 5.08 24.96 -3.64
N LEU A 49 3.86 25.26 -4.10
CA LEU A 49 2.70 24.37 -3.92
C LEU A 49 2.63 23.31 -5.03
N ALA A 50 3.08 23.63 -6.25
CA ALA A 50 3.17 22.69 -7.36
C ALA A 50 4.11 21.53 -7.03
N SER A 51 5.18 21.77 -6.26
CA SER A 51 6.11 20.71 -5.86
C SER A 51 5.49 19.63 -4.98
N LEU A 52 4.27 19.84 -4.45
CA LEU A 52 3.51 18.81 -3.71
C LEU A 52 2.89 17.76 -4.63
N VAL A 53 2.58 18.12 -5.89
CA VAL A 53 1.85 17.26 -6.83
C VAL A 53 2.61 15.96 -7.11
N GLY A 54 3.93 16.04 -7.30
CA GLY A 54 4.80 14.89 -7.58
C GLY A 54 4.84 13.88 -6.42
N PRO A 55 5.25 14.29 -5.20
CA PRO A 55 5.27 13.38 -4.05
C PRO A 55 3.90 12.79 -3.71
N MET A 56 2.80 13.52 -3.94
CA MET A 56 1.46 13.01 -3.72
C MET A 56 1.11 11.84 -4.64
N ILE A 57 1.42 11.92 -5.93
CA ILE A 57 1.11 10.83 -6.87
C ILE A 57 2.07 9.64 -6.72
N THR A 58 3.35 9.90 -6.44
CA THR A 58 4.39 8.84 -6.39
C THR A 58 4.40 8.09 -5.06
N TYR A 59 4.14 8.78 -3.95
CA TYR A 59 4.19 8.18 -2.61
C TYR A 59 2.81 8.11 -1.96
N MET A 60 2.16 9.25 -1.75
CA MET A 60 0.98 9.33 -0.89
C MET A 60 -0.17 8.45 -1.39
N LEU A 61 -0.55 8.57 -2.67
CA LEU A 61 -1.69 7.82 -3.21
C LEU A 61 -1.45 6.30 -3.23
N PRO A 62 -0.30 5.77 -3.71
CA PRO A 62 0.01 4.36 -3.60
C PRO A 62 0.05 3.84 -2.16
N LEU A 63 0.63 4.58 -1.22
CA LEU A 63 0.72 4.15 0.19
C LEU A 63 -0.66 4.07 0.85
N LEU A 64 -1.56 5.00 0.57
CA LEU A 64 -2.94 4.95 1.07
C LEU A 64 -3.71 3.74 0.54
N ILE A 65 -3.48 3.36 -0.72
CA ILE A 65 -4.06 2.15 -1.31
C ILE A 65 -3.48 0.90 -0.63
N ALA A 66 -2.17 0.87 -0.41
CA ALA A 66 -1.51 -0.23 0.29
C ALA A 66 -2.02 -0.38 1.72
N PHE A 67 -2.19 0.73 2.44
CA PHE A 67 -2.76 0.73 3.79
C PHE A 67 -4.17 0.14 3.79
N SER A 68 -5.04 0.58 2.87
CA SER A 68 -6.39 0.04 2.74
C SER A 68 -6.37 -1.47 2.43
N GLY A 69 -5.50 -1.93 1.52
CA GLY A 69 -5.35 -3.35 1.19
C GLY A 69 -4.87 -4.20 2.36
N GLY A 70 -3.83 -3.75 3.05
CA GLY A 70 -3.32 -4.43 4.24
C GLY A 70 -4.35 -4.44 5.36
N LYS A 71 -5.12 -3.35 5.51
CA LYS A 71 -6.19 -3.22 6.50
C LYS A 71 -7.34 -4.19 6.26
N LEU A 72 -7.69 -4.44 5.00
CA LEU A 72 -8.71 -5.45 4.66
C LEU A 72 -8.28 -6.88 5.05
N VAL A 73 -6.97 -7.15 5.17
CA VAL A 73 -6.45 -8.50 5.48
C VAL A 73 -6.22 -8.72 6.98
N ALA A 74 -5.59 -7.75 7.67
CA ALA A 74 -5.18 -7.88 9.08
C ALA A 74 -5.39 -6.60 9.92
N GLY A 75 -6.41 -5.81 9.59
CA GLY A 75 -6.75 -4.59 10.33
C GLY A 75 -5.64 -3.54 10.29
N ILE A 76 -5.61 -2.63 11.27
CA ILE A 76 -4.68 -1.48 11.25
C ILE A 76 -3.22 -1.92 11.13
N ARG A 77 -2.82 -3.02 11.79
CA ARG A 77 -1.45 -3.56 11.73
C ARG A 77 -1.09 -4.02 10.32
N GLY A 78 -1.99 -4.74 9.67
CA GLY A 78 -1.83 -5.13 8.27
C GLY A 78 -1.69 -3.92 7.36
N GLY A 79 -2.45 -2.85 7.62
CA GLY A 79 -2.30 -1.59 6.90
C GLY A 79 -0.90 -0.99 7.05
N VAL A 80 -0.38 -0.89 8.27
CA VAL A 80 0.97 -0.34 8.54
C VAL A 80 2.05 -1.19 7.86
N VAL A 81 2.01 -2.52 7.99
CA VAL A 81 2.99 -3.41 7.35
C VAL A 81 2.87 -3.35 5.83
N GLY A 82 1.65 -3.25 5.28
CA GLY A 82 1.41 -3.07 3.85
C GLY A 82 2.01 -1.78 3.30
N VAL A 83 1.96 -0.68 4.04
CA VAL A 83 2.62 0.59 3.68
C VAL A 83 4.14 0.42 3.65
N VAL A 84 4.72 -0.20 4.68
CA VAL A 84 6.18 -0.43 4.76
C VAL A 84 6.65 -1.33 3.61
N ALA A 85 5.93 -2.41 3.33
CA ALA A 85 6.24 -3.30 2.21
C ALA A 85 6.14 -2.57 0.85
N THR A 86 5.16 -1.68 0.71
CA THR A 86 4.96 -0.87 -0.51
C THR A 86 6.04 0.18 -0.70
N MET A 87 6.57 0.76 0.38
CA MET A 87 7.72 1.67 0.29
C MET A 87 8.94 1.01 -0.37
N GLY A 88 9.19 -0.28 -0.09
CA GLY A 88 10.25 -1.04 -0.76
C GLY A 88 10.08 -1.12 -2.28
N VAL A 89 8.84 -1.21 -2.77
CA VAL A 89 8.54 -1.22 -4.21
C VAL A 89 8.65 0.17 -4.84
N ILE A 90 8.17 1.21 -4.14
CA ILE A 90 8.21 2.58 -4.67
C ILE A 90 9.64 3.04 -4.86
N VAL A 91 10.55 2.75 -3.92
CA VAL A 91 11.96 3.16 -4.03
C VAL A 91 12.69 2.44 -5.18
N GLY A 92 12.16 1.30 -5.65
CA GLY A 92 12.69 0.56 -6.80
C GLY A 92 12.18 1.02 -8.17
N SER A 93 11.35 2.07 -8.26
CA SER A 93 10.71 2.51 -9.50
C SER A 93 10.54 4.03 -9.57
N ASP A 94 10.84 4.62 -10.73
CA ASP A 94 10.60 6.04 -11.00
C ASP A 94 9.14 6.37 -11.40
N ILE A 95 8.29 5.34 -11.55
CA ILE A 95 6.88 5.46 -11.96
C ILE A 95 5.96 5.21 -10.75
N PRO A 96 4.83 5.93 -10.60
CA PRO A 96 3.85 5.70 -9.54
C PRO A 96 3.35 4.24 -9.46
N MET A 97 3.67 3.56 -8.35
CA MET A 97 3.44 2.11 -8.19
C MET A 97 2.05 1.76 -7.64
N PHE A 98 0.98 2.18 -8.31
CA PHE A 98 -0.40 1.83 -7.91
C PHE A 98 -0.65 0.32 -7.90
N ILE A 99 -0.20 -0.40 -8.94
CA ILE A 99 -0.33 -1.86 -9.03
C ILE A 99 0.55 -2.54 -7.98
N GLY A 100 1.77 -2.03 -7.77
CA GLY A 100 2.67 -2.50 -6.72
C GLY A 100 2.02 -2.40 -5.34
N ALA A 101 1.41 -1.26 -5.01
CA ALA A 101 0.67 -1.05 -3.78
C ALA A 101 -0.54 -1.99 -3.64
N MET A 102 -1.25 -2.26 -4.74
CA MET A 102 -2.41 -3.16 -4.73
C MET A 102 -2.03 -4.62 -4.44
N ILE A 103 -0.81 -5.03 -4.79
CA ILE A 103 -0.29 -6.37 -4.52
C ILE A 103 0.37 -6.42 -3.14
N MET A 104 1.27 -5.46 -2.85
CA MET A 104 2.07 -5.45 -1.62
C MET A 104 1.27 -5.08 -0.37
N GLY A 105 0.21 -4.27 -0.49
CA GLY A 105 -0.65 -3.93 0.64
C GLY A 105 -1.29 -5.17 1.29
N PRO A 106 -2.09 -5.95 0.55
CA PRO A 106 -2.66 -7.20 1.04
C PRO A 106 -1.61 -8.23 1.43
N PHE A 107 -0.47 -8.29 0.72
CA PHE A 107 0.64 -9.18 1.05
C PHE A 107 1.28 -8.84 2.41
N GLY A 108 1.52 -7.56 2.70
CA GLY A 108 1.97 -7.08 4.01
C GLY A 108 0.95 -7.37 5.12
N GLY A 109 -0.35 -7.25 4.80
CA GLY A 109 -1.41 -7.70 5.70
C GLY A 109 -1.40 -9.22 5.94
N TRP A 110 -1.13 -10.01 4.91
CA TRP A 110 -1.10 -11.47 4.99
C TRP A 110 0.08 -11.97 5.83
N THR A 111 1.26 -11.36 5.67
CA THR A 111 2.46 -11.71 6.44
C THR A 111 2.25 -11.45 7.94
N ILE A 112 1.77 -10.26 8.32
CA ILE A 112 1.51 -9.98 9.74
C ILE A 112 0.38 -10.85 10.31
N LYS A 113 -0.62 -11.21 9.51
CA LYS A 113 -1.68 -12.14 9.94
C LYS A 113 -1.15 -13.51 10.34
N HIS A 114 -0.15 -14.02 9.61
CA HIS A 114 0.48 -15.30 9.93
C HIS A 114 1.33 -15.21 11.19
N VAL A 115 2.03 -14.09 11.34
CA VAL A 115 2.87 -13.85 12.50
C VAL A 115 2.03 -13.66 13.76
N ASP A 116 1.00 -12.81 13.72
CA ASP A 116 0.08 -12.60 14.85
C ASP A 116 -0.58 -13.93 15.29
N ARG A 117 -0.97 -14.80 14.36
CA ARG A 117 -1.47 -16.15 14.66
C ARG A 117 -0.43 -17.09 15.28
N ALA A 118 0.84 -16.98 14.90
CA ALA A 118 1.91 -17.79 15.48
C ALA A 118 2.23 -17.37 16.93
N PHE A 119 1.91 -16.12 17.28
CA PHE A 119 2.12 -15.54 18.60
C PHE A 119 0.86 -15.52 19.50
N GLU A 120 -0.32 -15.75 18.93
CA GLU A 120 -1.59 -15.89 19.66
C GLU A 120 -1.47 -16.96 20.77
N GLY A 121 -1.76 -16.54 22.02
CA GLY A 121 -1.73 -17.42 23.19
C GLY A 121 -0.36 -17.64 23.84
N LYS A 122 0.74 -17.09 23.29
CA LYS A 122 2.09 -17.19 23.88
C LYS A 122 2.54 -15.94 24.64
N ILE A 123 1.75 -14.87 24.66
CA ILE A 123 2.16 -13.55 25.15
C ILE A 123 1.28 -13.12 26.34
N LYS A 124 1.90 -12.67 27.43
CA LYS A 124 1.20 -12.10 28.60
C LYS A 124 0.48 -10.80 28.22
N SER A 125 -0.79 -10.68 28.64
CA SER A 125 -1.59 -9.46 28.53
C SER A 125 -0.80 -8.26 29.09
N GLY A 126 -0.59 -7.23 28.27
CA GLY A 126 0.27 -6.06 28.57
C GLY A 126 1.54 -5.95 27.72
N PHE A 127 2.19 -7.07 27.35
CA PHE A 127 3.32 -7.08 26.41
C PHE A 127 2.90 -7.17 24.94
N GLU A 128 1.62 -7.47 24.68
CA GLU A 128 1.07 -7.64 23.34
C GLU A 128 1.28 -6.40 22.46
N MET A 129 1.03 -5.19 22.95
CA MET A 129 1.18 -4.00 22.11
C MET A 129 2.65 -3.74 21.73
N LEU A 130 3.60 -4.14 22.58
CA LEU A 130 5.03 -3.98 22.35
C LEU A 130 5.54 -5.02 21.35
N VAL A 131 5.20 -6.30 21.55
CA VAL A 131 5.55 -7.40 20.63
C VAL A 131 4.89 -7.24 19.27
N ASN A 132 3.62 -6.81 19.23
CA ASN A 132 2.90 -6.62 17.98
C ASN A 132 3.48 -5.47 17.13
N ASN A 133 3.94 -4.37 17.76
CA ASN A 133 4.62 -3.29 17.03
C ASN A 133 6.05 -3.66 16.62
N PHE A 134 6.81 -4.36 17.46
CA PHE A 134 8.16 -4.83 17.11
C PHE A 134 8.13 -5.88 16.00
N SER A 135 7.18 -6.81 16.06
CA SER A 135 6.94 -7.83 15.03
C SER A 135 6.53 -7.20 13.70
N ALA A 136 5.59 -6.25 13.72
CA ALA A 136 5.23 -5.48 12.53
C ALA A 136 6.41 -4.70 11.95
N GLY A 137 7.27 -4.13 12.79
CA GLY A 137 8.48 -3.42 12.37
C GLY A 137 9.52 -4.33 11.70
N ILE A 138 9.84 -5.48 12.30
CA ILE A 138 10.81 -6.43 11.74
C ILE A 138 10.28 -7.04 10.44
N MET A 139 9.02 -7.46 10.41
CA MET A 139 8.41 -8.00 9.19
C MET A 139 8.28 -6.96 8.09
N GLY A 140 7.92 -5.73 8.42
CA GLY A 140 7.92 -4.61 7.47
C GLY A 140 9.31 -4.38 6.88
N GLY A 141 10.34 -4.37 7.71
CA GLY A 141 11.73 -4.21 7.27
C GLY A 141 12.21 -5.34 6.34
N VAL A 142 11.92 -6.60 6.69
CA VAL A 142 12.28 -7.77 5.86
C VAL A 142 11.52 -7.74 4.53
N THR A 143 10.20 -7.52 4.58
CA THR A 143 9.37 -7.52 3.37
C THR A 143 9.72 -6.37 2.44
N GLY A 144 9.96 -5.17 2.98
CA GLY A 144 10.42 -4.01 2.22
C GLY A 144 11.79 -4.24 1.57
N SER A 145 12.73 -4.86 2.30
CA SER A 145 14.07 -5.17 1.78
C SER A 145 14.05 -6.24 0.69
N PHE A 146 13.21 -7.28 0.84
CA PHE A 146 13.05 -8.33 -0.18
C PHE A 146 12.40 -7.77 -1.46
N SER A 147 11.39 -6.90 -1.30
CA SER A 147 10.76 -6.21 -2.42
C SER A 147 11.74 -5.34 -3.20
N LEU A 148 12.69 -4.71 -2.50
CA LEU A 148 13.80 -3.98 -3.12
C LEU A 148 14.70 -4.91 -3.96
N SER A 149 14.97 -6.13 -3.48
CA SER A 149 15.87 -7.09 -4.14
C SER A 149 15.26 -7.77 -5.38
N ASP A 150 13.98 -8.15 -5.33
CA ASP A 150 13.29 -8.79 -6.46
C ASP A 150 12.99 -7.80 -7.60
N TYR A 151 12.75 -6.51 -7.27
CA TYR A 151 12.64 -5.46 -8.29
C TYR A 151 13.97 -5.13 -8.94
N TRP A 152 15.07 -5.06 -8.17
CA TRP A 152 16.42 -4.86 -8.72
C TRP A 152 16.84 -6.02 -9.65
N ALA A 153 16.54 -7.27 -9.28
CA ALA A 153 16.88 -8.44 -10.09
C ALA A 153 16.13 -8.50 -11.44
N ASN A 154 14.94 -7.91 -11.53
CA ASN A 154 14.15 -7.82 -12.76
C ASN A 154 14.50 -6.58 -13.59
N CYS A 155 14.80 -5.43 -12.97
CA CYS A 155 15.16 -4.21 -13.69
C CYS A 155 16.55 -4.30 -14.35
N CYS A 156 17.50 -5.02 -13.74
CA CYS A 156 18.82 -5.27 -14.34
C CYS A 156 18.81 -6.29 -15.50
N ARG A 157 17.67 -6.94 -15.79
CA ARG A 157 17.54 -7.90 -16.90
C ARG A 157 16.93 -7.29 -18.17
N THR A 158 16.40 -6.07 -18.10
CA THR A 158 15.76 -5.36 -19.22
C THR A 158 16.51 -4.10 -19.67
N LYS A 159 17.77 -3.92 -19.23
CA LYS A 159 18.72 -3.02 -19.89
C LYS A 159 19.72 -3.82 -20.71
#